data_AF-A0A1X7LK25-F1
#
_entry.id   AF-A0A1X7LK25-F1
#
_cell.length_a   1.000
_cell.length_b   1.000
_cell.length_c   1.000
_cell.angle_alpha   90.00
_cell.angle_beta   90.00
_cell.angle_gamma   90.00
#
_symmetry.space_group_name_H-M   'P 1'
#
loop_
_entity.id
_entity.type
_entity.pdbx_description
1 polymer ?
#
loop_
_entity_poly.entity_id
_entity_poly.type
_entity_poly.pdbx_seq_one_letter_code
_entity_poly.pdbx_strand_id
1 'polypeptide(L)'
;MKKRIVSFVAVMSLVFAMSATAAFAASYTFKFEGSFIGSLKTSSAQTVQTLNAAYVNPSASAVPTTYYLCTTTSNTTNVTNWITDVSTSGKRSFTYNSGYGGVNNQYKLAGYPSNWDFVDYTVTGSWSP
;
A
#
# COMPACT_ATOMS: atom_id res chain seq x y z
N MET A 1 21.39 32.80 -28.49
CA MET A 1 21.27 32.63 -27.03
C MET A 1 19.82 32.54 -26.55
N LYS A 2 18.87 33.35 -27.07
CA LYS A 2 17.43 33.29 -26.71
C LYS A 2 16.76 31.92 -26.87
N LYS A 3 17.09 31.15 -27.92
CA LYS A 3 16.53 29.79 -28.15
C LYS A 3 16.91 28.75 -27.08
N ARG A 4 18.09 28.89 -26.44
CA ARG A 4 18.56 27.97 -25.40
C ARG A 4 17.86 28.20 -24.05
N ILE A 5 17.50 29.45 -23.76
CA ILE A 5 16.77 29.82 -22.54
C ILE A 5 15.32 29.30 -22.61
N VAL A 6 14.67 29.41 -23.77
CA VAL A 6 13.31 28.90 -23.97
C VAL A 6 13.24 27.37 -23.79
N SER A 7 14.21 26.62 -24.31
CA SER A 7 14.28 25.18 -24.09
C SER A 7 14.51 24.81 -22.62
N PHE A 8 15.33 25.58 -21.89
CA PHE A 8 15.60 25.30 -20.48
C PHE A 8 14.37 25.56 -19.60
N VAL A 9 13.62 26.63 -19.88
CA VAL A 9 12.36 26.95 -19.18
C VAL A 9 11.28 25.92 -19.51
N ALA A 10 11.17 25.46 -20.76
CA ALA A 10 10.21 24.42 -21.15
C ALA A 10 10.49 23.06 -20.48
N VAL A 11 11.76 22.66 -20.36
CA VAL A 11 12.15 21.42 -19.68
C VAL A 11 11.89 21.52 -18.17
N MET A 12 12.21 22.65 -17.52
CA MET A 12 11.90 22.87 -16.11
C MET A 12 10.39 22.90 -15.83
N SER A 13 9.59 23.45 -16.75
CA SER A 13 8.12 23.46 -16.66
C SER A 13 7.54 22.04 -16.75
N LEU A 14 8.14 21.18 -17.59
CA LEU A 14 7.75 19.76 -17.68
C LEU A 14 8.13 18.98 -16.43
N VAL A 15 9.29 19.26 -15.83
CA VAL A 15 9.73 18.62 -14.57
C VAL A 15 8.85 19.05 -13.39
N PHE A 16 8.39 20.30 -13.35
CA PHE A 16 7.43 20.77 -12.33
C PHE A 16 5.98 20.34 -12.58
N ALA A 17 5.57 20.07 -13.82
CA ALA A 17 4.25 19.49 -14.10
C ALA A 17 4.15 18.01 -13.69
N MET A 18 5.28 17.33 -13.48
CA MET A 18 5.35 16.00 -12.87
C MET A 18 5.38 16.04 -11.33
N SER A 19 5.16 17.21 -10.71
CA SER A 19 4.98 17.34 -9.26
C SER A 19 3.73 16.57 -8.82
N ALA A 20 3.93 15.29 -8.54
CA ALA A 20 3.19 14.42 -7.66
C ALA A 20 1.74 14.86 -7.40
N THR A 21 0.80 14.24 -8.12
CA THR A 21 -0.48 13.94 -7.49
C THR A 21 -0.15 13.19 -6.21
N ALA A 22 -0.37 13.85 -5.07
CA ALA A 22 -0.15 13.25 -3.77
C ALA A 22 -1.05 12.02 -3.70
N ALA A 23 -0.48 10.83 -3.88
CA ALA A 23 -1.19 9.59 -3.69
C ALA A 23 -1.68 9.61 -2.23
N PHE A 24 -2.99 9.72 -2.06
CA PHE A 24 -3.59 9.73 -0.72
C PHE A 24 -3.20 8.43 -0.02
N ALA A 25 -2.46 8.59 1.07
CA ALA A 25 -2.00 7.51 1.91
C ALA A 25 -2.97 7.37 3.09
N ALA A 26 -3.64 6.24 3.19
CA ALA A 26 -4.47 5.93 4.35
C ALA A 26 -3.61 5.36 5.47
N SER A 27 -3.82 5.82 6.70
CA SER A 27 -3.23 5.19 7.88
C SER A 27 -3.97 3.90 8.21
N TYR A 28 -3.25 2.91 8.74
CA TYR A 28 -3.85 1.70 9.29
C TYR A 28 -3.24 1.36 10.65
N THR A 29 -4.02 0.67 11.47
CA THR A 29 -3.60 0.07 12.74
C THR A 29 -4.23 -1.32 12.84
N PHE A 30 -3.41 -2.36 12.89
CA PHE A 30 -3.86 -3.72 13.11
C PHE A 30 -3.32 -4.22 14.45
N LYS A 31 -4.23 -4.63 15.33
CA LYS A 31 -3.90 -5.34 16.56
C LYS A 31 -4.12 -6.83 16.34
N PHE A 32 -3.07 -7.61 16.51
CA PHE A 32 -3.12 -9.07 16.45
C PHE A 32 -3.01 -9.60 17.87
N GLU A 33 -3.97 -10.44 18.25
CA GLU A 33 -3.98 -11.16 19.52
C GLU A 33 -3.32 -12.53 19.26
N GLY A 34 -2.54 -13.06 20.21
CA GLY A 34 -1.55 -14.14 20.06
C GLY A 34 -2.03 -15.52 19.58
N SER A 35 -3.19 -15.59 18.95
CA SER A 35 -3.70 -16.74 18.21
C SER A 35 -3.71 -16.41 16.72
N PHE A 36 -3.03 -17.22 15.91
CA PHE A 36 -3.01 -17.12 14.44
C PHE A 36 -4.40 -17.30 13.80
N ILE A 37 -5.26 -18.09 14.44
CA ILE A 37 -6.59 -18.35 13.91
C ILE A 37 -7.44 -17.09 14.05
N GLY A 38 -7.93 -16.57 12.92
CA GLY A 38 -8.75 -15.36 12.89
C GLY A 38 -7.95 -14.06 13.03
N SER A 39 -6.62 -14.10 12.91
CA SER A 39 -5.79 -12.89 12.99
C SER A 39 -5.92 -11.98 11.77
N LEU A 40 -6.56 -12.40 10.67
CA LEU A 40 -6.73 -11.55 9.51
C LEU A 40 -7.44 -10.24 9.90
N LYS A 41 -6.74 -9.12 9.72
CA LYS A 41 -7.29 -7.78 9.89
C LYS A 41 -7.38 -7.08 8.55
N THR A 42 -8.39 -6.24 8.40
CA THR A 42 -8.56 -5.40 7.22
C THR A 42 -8.79 -3.95 7.62
N SER A 43 -8.32 -3.04 6.78
CA SER A 43 -8.55 -1.61 6.92
C SER A 43 -9.93 -1.21 6.40
N SER A 44 -10.29 0.05 6.59
CA SER A 44 -11.33 0.69 5.78
C SER A 44 -10.98 0.67 4.30
N ALA A 45 -12.00 0.66 3.44
CA ALA A 45 -11.81 0.70 2.01
C ALA A 45 -11.21 2.04 1.57
N GLN A 46 -10.36 2.01 0.55
CA GLN A 46 -9.78 3.18 -0.09
C GLN A 46 -9.95 3.08 -1.60
N THR A 47 -10.13 4.22 -2.24
CA THR A 47 -10.33 4.32 -3.69
C THR A 47 -9.00 4.52 -4.39
N VAL A 48 -8.74 3.75 -5.46
CA VAL A 48 -7.59 3.96 -6.34
C VAL A 48 -7.72 5.31 -7.02
N GLN A 49 -6.79 6.22 -6.72
CA GLN A 49 -6.73 7.54 -7.34
C GLN A 49 -5.68 7.63 -8.45
N THR A 50 -4.66 6.79 -8.41
CA THR A 50 -3.55 6.81 -9.37
C THR A 50 -3.13 5.38 -9.71
N LEU A 51 -2.98 5.10 -10.99
CA LEU A 51 -2.55 3.78 -11.46
C LEU A 51 -1.11 3.48 -11.01
N ASN A 52 -0.82 2.21 -10.75
CA ASN A 52 0.52 1.71 -10.40
C ASN A 52 1.14 2.37 -9.16
N ALA A 53 0.31 2.91 -8.26
CA ALA A 53 0.75 3.57 -7.04
C ALA A 53 0.47 2.74 -5.77
N ALA A 54 0.08 1.48 -5.90
CA ALA A 54 -0.27 0.61 -4.78
C ALA A 54 0.94 0.31 -3.88
N TYR A 55 0.81 0.52 -2.57
CA TYR A 55 1.87 0.16 -1.61
C TYR A 55 1.35 -0.04 -0.19
N VAL A 56 2.19 -0.68 0.63
CA VAL A 56 2.13 -0.63 2.09
C VAL A 56 3.46 -0.11 2.63
N ASN A 57 3.39 0.72 3.67
CA ASN A 57 4.54 1.33 4.33
C ASN A 57 4.37 1.22 5.85
N PRO A 58 4.75 0.09 6.45
CA PRO A 58 4.71 -0.10 7.90
C PRO A 58 5.69 0.84 8.59
N SER A 59 5.30 1.39 9.74
CA SER A 59 6.14 2.31 10.53
C SER A 59 7.26 1.59 11.29
N ALA A 60 7.02 0.34 11.69
CA ALA A 60 7.96 -0.71 12.14
C ALA A 60 7.13 -1.82 12.81
N SER A 61 7.54 -3.09 12.70
CA SER A 61 6.96 -4.21 13.45
C SER A 61 8.03 -5.26 13.73
N ALA A 62 8.27 -5.64 14.97
CA ALA A 62 9.22 -6.72 15.28
C ALA A 62 8.70 -8.10 14.82
N VAL A 63 7.37 -8.26 14.73
CA VAL A 63 6.74 -9.51 14.30
C VAL A 63 6.47 -9.46 12.79
N PRO A 64 6.96 -10.45 12.02
CA PRO A 64 6.72 -10.55 10.59
C PRO A 64 5.22 -10.56 10.26
N THR A 65 4.79 -9.67 9.37
CA THR A 65 3.40 -9.55 8.94
C THR A 65 3.32 -9.61 7.42
N THR A 66 2.34 -10.35 6.92
CA THR A 66 2.05 -10.44 5.48
C THR A 66 0.92 -9.49 5.12
N TYR A 67 1.05 -8.83 3.98
CA TYR A 67 0.08 -7.88 3.46
C TYR A 67 -0.37 -8.23 2.04
N TYR A 68 -1.61 -7.91 1.73
CA TYR A 68 -2.16 -7.91 0.37
C TYR A 68 -3.35 -6.95 0.29
N LEU A 69 -3.77 -6.60 -0.93
CA LEU A 69 -5.01 -5.87 -1.14
C LEU A 69 -6.15 -6.85 -1.47
N CYS A 70 -7.33 -6.58 -0.93
CA CYS A 70 -8.54 -7.36 -1.19
C CYS A 70 -9.71 -6.48 -1.64
N THR A 71 -10.75 -7.10 -2.21
CA THR A 71 -11.97 -6.38 -2.59
C THR A 71 -12.76 -5.94 -1.36
N THR A 72 -13.69 -5.00 -1.54
CA THR A 72 -14.58 -4.56 -0.46
C THR A 72 -15.59 -5.64 -0.06
N THR A 73 -15.97 -6.51 -1.00
CA THR A 73 -16.95 -7.59 -0.86
C THR A 73 -16.39 -8.87 -0.27
N SER A 74 -15.08 -9.12 -0.42
CA SER A 74 -14.42 -10.34 0.05
C SER A 74 -13.00 -10.06 0.52
N ASN A 75 -12.73 -10.44 1.77
CA ASN A 75 -11.39 -10.30 2.36
C ASN A 75 -10.41 -11.38 1.86
N THR A 76 -10.89 -12.42 1.17
CA THR A 76 -10.07 -13.53 0.65
C THR A 76 -9.73 -13.38 -0.83
N THR A 77 -10.44 -12.50 -1.55
CA THR A 77 -10.15 -12.23 -2.97
C THR A 77 -8.95 -11.29 -3.07
N ASN A 78 -7.78 -11.87 -3.30
CA ASN A 78 -6.53 -11.13 -3.46
C ASN A 78 -6.49 -10.42 -4.81
N VAL A 79 -6.38 -9.09 -4.79
CA VAL A 79 -6.29 -8.29 -6.02
C VAL A 79 -4.85 -7.91 -6.38
N THR A 80 -3.91 -8.17 -5.48
CA THR A 80 -2.46 -7.98 -5.69
C THR A 80 -1.68 -9.25 -5.36
N ASN A 81 -0.38 -9.23 -5.64
CA ASN A 81 0.56 -10.14 -5.01
C ASN A 81 0.58 -9.93 -3.48
N TRP A 82 1.16 -10.91 -2.80
CA TRP A 82 1.37 -10.89 -1.35
C TRP A 82 2.75 -10.30 -1.07
N ILE A 83 2.84 -9.49 -0.03
CA ILE A 83 4.10 -8.96 0.50
C ILE A 83 4.29 -9.65 1.85
N THR A 84 5.14 -10.67 1.89
CA THR A 84 5.30 -11.54 3.07
C THR A 84 6.41 -11.07 4.00
N ASP A 85 6.38 -11.58 5.22
CA ASP A 85 7.47 -11.53 6.20
C ASP A 85 7.99 -10.12 6.50
N VAL A 86 7.09 -9.14 6.53
CA VAL A 86 7.47 -7.75 6.76
C VAL A 86 7.67 -7.49 8.25
N SER A 87 8.94 -7.34 8.65
CA SER A 87 9.37 -7.05 10.03
C SER A 87 10.17 -5.74 10.15
N THR A 88 10.20 -4.93 9.09
CA THR A 88 10.93 -3.65 9.09
C THR A 88 10.07 -2.53 8.54
N SER A 89 10.39 -1.31 8.96
CA SER A 89 9.80 -0.12 8.36
C SER A 89 10.17 -0.01 6.88
N GLY A 90 9.33 0.68 6.12
CA GLY A 90 9.62 1.05 4.74
C GLY A 90 8.57 0.63 3.73
N LYS A 91 8.54 1.40 2.64
CA LYS A 91 7.56 1.27 1.56
C LYS A 91 7.84 0.03 0.72
N ARG A 92 6.79 -0.75 0.47
CA ARG A 92 6.79 -1.93 -0.39
C ARG A 92 5.61 -1.82 -1.34
N SER A 93 5.91 -1.87 -2.63
CA SER A 93 4.89 -1.73 -3.68
C SER A 93 4.15 -3.03 -3.91
N PHE A 94 2.86 -2.93 -4.16
CA PHE A 94 2.06 -4.04 -4.67
C PHE A 94 2.04 -4.02 -6.19
N THR A 95 1.86 -5.21 -6.77
CA THR A 95 1.58 -5.45 -8.17
C THR A 95 0.15 -5.99 -8.27
N TYR A 96 -0.68 -5.31 -9.04
CA TYR A 96 -2.05 -5.75 -9.29
C TYR A 96 -2.09 -7.01 -10.14
N ASN A 97 -2.98 -7.93 -9.77
CA ASN A 97 -3.35 -9.05 -10.62
C ASN A 97 -4.14 -8.53 -11.84
N SER A 98 -4.14 -9.30 -12.93
CA SER A 98 -4.86 -8.93 -14.15
C SER A 98 -6.35 -8.65 -13.86
N GLY A 99 -6.87 -7.53 -14.38
CA GLY A 99 -8.25 -7.09 -14.16
C GLY A 99 -8.48 -6.18 -12.94
N TYR A 100 -7.44 -5.84 -12.18
CA TYR A 100 -7.52 -4.96 -11.00
C TYR A 100 -6.67 -3.70 -11.13
N GLY A 101 -6.78 -2.78 -10.16
CA GLY A 101 -5.95 -1.57 -10.08
C GLY A 101 -6.43 -0.39 -10.92
N GLY A 102 -7.61 -0.49 -11.53
CA GLY A 102 -8.22 0.64 -12.25
C GLY A 102 -8.63 1.78 -11.30
N VAL A 103 -8.52 3.02 -11.75
CA VAL A 103 -8.99 4.21 -11.02
C VAL A 103 -10.47 4.07 -10.67
N ASN A 104 -10.88 4.60 -9.51
CA ASN A 104 -12.22 4.50 -8.91
C ASN A 104 -12.60 3.13 -8.36
N ASN A 105 -11.76 2.10 -8.52
CA ASN A 105 -11.96 0.85 -7.79
C ASN A 105 -11.64 1.04 -6.30
N GLN A 106 -12.31 0.27 -5.45
CA GLN A 106 -12.09 0.30 -4.01
C GLN A 106 -11.51 -1.02 -3.51
N TYR A 107 -10.47 -0.91 -2.69
CA TYR A 107 -9.81 -2.04 -2.06
C TYR A 107 -9.59 -1.78 -0.57
N LYS A 108 -9.32 -2.84 0.18
CA LYS A 108 -8.90 -2.77 1.58
C LYS A 108 -7.49 -3.35 1.68
N LEU A 109 -6.68 -2.80 2.58
CA LEU A 109 -5.46 -3.48 3.01
C LEU A 109 -5.83 -4.61 3.94
N ALA A 110 -5.34 -5.80 3.64
CA ALA A 110 -5.40 -6.95 4.52
C ALA A 110 -4.01 -7.21 5.11
N GLY A 111 -3.98 -7.58 6.38
CA GLY A 111 -2.75 -7.95 7.09
C GLY A 111 -3.00 -9.12 8.02
N TYR A 112 -2.04 -10.05 8.08
CA TYR A 112 -2.05 -11.14 9.05
C TYR A 112 -0.61 -11.52 9.45
N PRO A 113 -0.38 -12.08 10.64
CA PRO A 113 0.95 -12.52 11.08
C PRO A 113 1.54 -13.53 10.10
N SER A 114 2.81 -13.44 9.76
CA SER A 114 3.44 -14.43 8.87
C SER A 114 3.79 -15.73 9.61
N ASN A 115 4.00 -15.65 10.93
CA ASN A 115 4.31 -16.77 11.81
C ASN A 115 3.07 -17.19 12.62
N TRP A 116 2.98 -18.48 12.96
CA TRP A 116 1.88 -19.02 13.75
C TRP A 116 2.06 -18.79 15.26
N ASP A 117 3.30 -18.69 15.69
CA ASP A 117 3.70 -18.42 17.07
C ASP A 117 4.10 -16.95 17.20
N PHE A 118 3.25 -16.16 17.83
CA PHE A 118 3.48 -14.74 18.12
C PHE A 118 2.71 -14.33 19.37
N VAL A 119 3.26 -13.38 20.10
CA VAL A 119 2.54 -12.68 21.19
C VAL A 119 1.77 -11.50 20.63
N ASP A 120 0.81 -11.00 21.40
CA ASP A 120 0.04 -9.80 21.06
C ASP A 120 0.94 -8.66 20.55
N TYR A 121 0.62 -8.14 19.37
CA TYR A 121 1.38 -7.05 18.78
C TYR A 121 0.48 -6.14 17.95
N THR A 122 0.93 -4.91 17.77
CA THR A 122 0.23 -3.91 16.95
C THR A 122 1.15 -3.46 15.84
N VAL A 123 0.64 -3.43 14.61
CA VAL A 123 1.33 -2.83 13.47
C VAL A 123 0.57 -1.62 12.99
N THR A 124 1.30 -0.55 12.74
CA THR A 124 0.78 0.69 12.17
C THR A 124 1.59 1.05 10.94
N GLY A 125 0.99 1.88 10.09
CA GLY A 125 1.67 2.39 8.91
C GLY A 125 0.73 3.18 8.03
N SER A 126 1.21 3.45 6.82
CA SER A 126 0.41 3.99 5.74
C SER A 126 0.34 3.03 4.56
N TRP A 127 -0.69 3.16 3.76
CA TRP A 127 -0.87 2.36 2.55
C TRP A 127 -1.71 3.12 1.53
N SER A 128 -1.66 2.68 0.28
CA SER A 128 -2.50 3.21 -0.79
C SER A 128 -2.82 2.09 -1.78
N PRO A 129 -4.05 2.02 -2.31
CA PRO A 129 -4.37 1.20 -3.47
C PRO A 129 -3.99 1.91 -4.77
#